data_AF-A0A350CNN1-F1
#
_entry.id   AF-A0A350CNN1-F1
#
_cell.length_a   1.000
_cell.length_b   1.000
_cell.length_c   1.000
_cell.angle_alpha   90.00
_cell.angle_beta   90.00
_cell.angle_gamma   90.00
#
_symmetry.space_group_name_H-M   'P 1'
#
loop_
_entity.id
_entity.type
_entity.pdbx_description
1 polymer ?
#
loop_
_entity_poly.entity_id
_entity_poly.type
_entity_poly.pdbx_seq_one_letter_code
_entity_poly.pdbx_strand_id
1 'polypeptide(L)'
;TIHFIDLADVVYFCADAKYTRVVTDTLEAHIRLSLKELADALDPDAFWQIHRGFLVALKRIASAHRTEDGALWVHLRGHPARLPVSQRFQHLFKGM
;
A
#
# COMPACT_ATOMS: atom_id res chain seq x y z
N THR A 1 11.00 -23.15 3.14
CA THR A 1 9.58 -23.28 3.56
C THR A 1 8.74 -22.39 2.67
N ILE A 2 7.55 -22.85 2.28
CA ILE A 2 6.61 -22.05 1.49
C ILE A 2 5.62 -21.42 2.46
N HIS A 3 5.39 -20.11 2.31
CA HIS A 3 4.42 -19.36 3.11
C HIS A 3 3.29 -18.89 2.19
N PHE A 4 2.05 -19.15 2.59
CA PHE A 4 0.86 -18.60 1.95
C PHE A 4 0.41 -17.39 2.76
N ILE A 5 0.08 -16.31 2.08
CA ILE A 5 -0.38 -15.06 2.69
C ILE A 5 -1.78 -14.78 2.13
N ASP A 6 -2.76 -14.70 3.01
CA ASP A 6 -4.09 -14.25 2.62
C ASP A 6 -4.04 -12.76 2.27
N LEU A 7 -4.71 -12.35 1.19
CA LEU A 7 -4.84 -10.93 0.84
C LEU A 7 -5.49 -10.12 1.95
N ALA A 8 -6.32 -10.75 2.78
CA ALA A 8 -6.92 -10.14 3.95
C ALA A 8 -5.89 -9.75 5.03
N ASP A 9 -4.74 -10.40 5.09
CA ASP A 9 -3.70 -10.11 6.08
C ASP A 9 -2.69 -9.07 5.58
N VAL A 10 -2.77 -8.71 4.29
CA VAL A 10 -1.87 -7.74 3.69
C VAL A 10 -2.20 -6.33 4.16
N VAL A 11 -1.17 -5.63 4.66
CA VAL A 11 -1.24 -4.21 5.01
C VAL A 11 -0.92 -3.35 3.80
N TYR A 12 0.24 -3.60 3.18
CA TYR A 12 0.65 -2.95 1.94
C TYR A 12 1.74 -3.75 1.21
N PHE A 13 1.95 -3.40 -0.04
CA PHE A 13 3.08 -3.80 -0.85
C PHE A 13 3.97 -2.59 -1.12
N CYS A 14 5.28 -2.79 -1.14
CA CYS A 14 6.23 -1.76 -1.52
C CYS A 14 7.34 -2.28 -2.43
N ALA A 15 7.82 -1.42 -3.32
CA ALA A 15 8.99 -1.74 -4.13
C ALA A 15 10.24 -1.75 -3.24
N ASP A 16 11.03 -2.82 -3.32
CA ASP A 16 12.28 -2.99 -2.59
C ASP A 16 13.35 -3.56 -3.53
N ALA A 17 14.23 -2.67 -4.02
CA ALA A 17 15.24 -2.94 -5.02
C ALA A 17 14.67 -3.68 -6.27
N LYS A 18 14.91 -4.99 -6.36
CA LYS A 18 14.51 -5.86 -7.48
C LYS A 18 13.24 -6.67 -7.24
N TYR A 19 12.64 -6.56 -6.05
CA TYR A 19 11.46 -7.31 -5.65
C TYR A 19 10.36 -6.38 -5.15
N THR A 20 9.15 -6.91 -5.06
CA THR A 20 8.09 -6.28 -4.27
C THR A 20 8.07 -6.95 -2.91
N ARG A 21 8.08 -6.15 -1.85
CA ARG A 21 7.87 -6.64 -0.49
C ARG A 21 6.39 -6.57 -0.16
N VAL A 22 5.83 -7.67 0.34
CA VAL A 22 4.50 -7.74 0.97
C VAL A 22 4.69 -7.61 2.47
N VAL A 23 3.90 -6.73 3.08
CA VAL A 23 3.93 -6.47 4.53
C VAL A 23 2.59 -6.87 5.11
N THR A 24 2.64 -7.72 6.12
CA THR A 24 1.51 -8.13 6.96
C THR A 24 1.78 -7.69 8.41
N ASP A 25 0.84 -7.89 9.31
CA ASP A 25 1.07 -7.59 10.74
C ASP A 25 2.08 -8.54 11.40
N THR A 26 2.30 -9.73 10.84
CA THR A 26 3.09 -10.80 11.47
C THR A 26 4.42 -11.07 10.78
N LEU A 27 4.52 -10.77 9.49
CA LEU A 27 5.71 -11.01 8.69
C LEU A 27 5.84 -10.06 7.50
N GLU A 28 7.04 -10.06 6.94
CA GLU A 28 7.37 -9.44 5.66
C GLU A 28 7.98 -10.50 4.73
N ALA A 29 7.64 -10.45 3.44
CA ALA A 29 8.21 -11.36 2.45
C ALA A 29 8.45 -10.64 1.11
N HIS A 30 9.40 -11.14 0.32
CA HIS A 30 9.63 -10.67 -1.05
C HIS A 30 8.93 -11.57 -2.06
N ILE A 31 8.22 -10.95 -3.00
CA ILE A 31 7.55 -11.61 -4.11
C ILE A 31 8.11 -11.13 -5.45
N ARG A 32 7.91 -11.95 -6.49
CA ARG A 32 8.42 -11.68 -7.84
C ARG A 32 7.51 -10.78 -8.66
N LEU A 33 6.22 -10.67 -8.30
CA LEU A 33 5.28 -9.79 -8.98
C LEU A 33 5.68 -8.34 -8.73
N SER A 34 5.73 -7.56 -9.80
CA SER A 34 5.90 -6.11 -9.71
C SER A 34 4.65 -5.44 -9.11
N LEU A 35 4.81 -4.24 -8.57
CA LEU A 35 3.67 -3.43 -8.12
C LEU A 35 2.66 -3.14 -9.22
N LYS A 36 3.10 -3.08 -10.49
CA LYS A 36 2.21 -2.88 -11.62
C LYS A 36 1.33 -4.10 -11.84
N GLU A 37 1.94 -5.29 -11.90
CA GLU A 37 1.20 -6.55 -12.04
C GLU A 37 0.22 -6.76 -10.89
N LEU A 38 0.62 -6.42 -9.66
CA LEU A 38 -0.29 -6.47 -8.51
C LEU A 38 -1.45 -5.48 -8.65
N ALA A 39 -1.19 -4.25 -9.08
CA ALA A 39 -2.25 -3.25 -9.25
C ALA A 39 -3.25 -3.66 -10.35
N ASP A 40 -2.78 -4.35 -11.39
CA ASP A 40 -3.63 -4.85 -12.49
C ASP A 40 -4.41 -6.12 -12.09
N ALA A 41 -3.90 -6.94 -11.17
CA ALA A 41 -4.50 -8.21 -10.77
C ALA A 41 -5.39 -8.14 -9.52
N LEU A 42 -5.17 -7.16 -8.63
CA LEU A 42 -5.93 -7.00 -7.39
C LEU A 42 -7.18 -6.16 -7.59
N ASP A 43 -8.18 -6.40 -6.73
CA ASP A 43 -9.42 -5.64 -6.74
C ASP A 43 -9.14 -4.15 -6.41
N PRO A 44 -9.47 -3.21 -7.32
CA PRO A 44 -9.25 -1.79 -7.12
C PRO A 44 -10.08 -1.19 -5.97
N ASP A 45 -11.15 -1.86 -5.54
CA ASP A 45 -11.95 -1.47 -4.38
C ASP A 45 -11.39 -2.04 -3.06
N ALA A 46 -10.42 -2.95 -3.12
CA ALA A 46 -9.74 -3.52 -1.95
C ALA A 46 -8.31 -3.00 -1.77
N PHE A 47 -7.63 -2.66 -2.88
CA PHE A 47 -6.25 -2.18 -2.88
C PHE A 47 -6.06 -0.95 -3.76
N TRP A 48 -5.38 0.07 -3.22
CA TRP A 48 -5.05 1.28 -3.95
C TRP A 48 -3.56 1.43 -4.16
N GLN A 49 -3.16 1.72 -5.40
CA GLN A 49 -1.85 2.29 -5.66
C GLN A 49 -1.85 3.76 -5.24
N ILE A 50 -1.07 4.11 -4.23
CA ILE A 50 -0.98 5.48 -3.69
C ILE A 50 0.34 6.17 -4.05
N HIS A 51 1.33 5.40 -4.48
CA HIS A 51 2.61 5.87 -4.95
C HIS A 51 3.17 4.85 -5.94
N ARG A 52 4.08 5.25 -6.84
CA ARG A 52 4.71 4.31 -7.79
C ARG A 52 5.37 3.10 -7.10
N GLY A 53 5.77 3.30 -5.85
CA GLY A 53 6.42 2.31 -4.98
C GLY A 53 5.54 1.76 -3.85
N PHE A 54 4.25 2.09 -3.80
CA PHE A 54 3.34 1.62 -2.73
C PHE A 54 1.94 1.30 -3.23
N LEU A 55 1.43 0.13 -2.82
CA LEU A 55 0.06 -0.30 -2.99
C LEU A 55 -0.49 -0.74 -1.63
N VAL A 56 -1.60 -0.17 -1.18
CA VAL A 56 -2.10 -0.30 0.21
C VAL A 56 -3.49 -0.92 0.22
N ALA A 57 -3.78 -1.76 1.21
CA ALA A 57 -5.12 -2.26 1.44
C ALA A 57 -6.01 -1.16 2.04
N LEU A 58 -7.16 -0.85 1.43
CA LEU A 58 -8.05 0.24 1.89
C LEU A 58 -8.52 0.01 3.33
N LYS A 59 -8.87 -1.23 3.66
CA LYS A 59 -9.30 -1.61 5.02
C LYS A 59 -8.22 -1.39 6.09
N ARG A 60 -6.97 -1.15 5.68
CA ARG A 60 -5.85 -0.88 6.57
C ARG A 60 -5.49 0.61 6.65
N ILE A 61 -6.13 1.49 5.86
CA ILE A 61 -5.94 2.95 5.95
C ILE A 61 -6.69 3.49 7.17
N ALA A 62 -5.99 4.09 8.13
CA ALA A 62 -6.59 4.74 9.30
C ALA A 62 -7.01 6.19 8.99
N SER A 63 -6.10 6.95 8.36
CA SER A 63 -6.33 8.35 7.99
C SER A 63 -5.36 8.80 6.90
N ALA A 64 -5.71 9.89 6.22
CA ALA A 64 -4.83 10.58 5.29
C ALA A 64 -4.65 12.03 5.76
N HIS A 65 -3.41 12.48 5.91
CA HIS A 65 -3.07 13.82 6.39
C HIS A 65 -2.35 14.61 5.31
N ARG A 66 -2.87 15.80 5.00
CA ARG A 66 -2.23 16.76 4.10
C ARG A 66 -1.36 17.72 4.91
N THR A 67 -0.08 17.82 4.56
CA THR A 67 0.84 18.79 5.17
C THR A 67 0.70 20.15 4.51
N GLU A 68 1.27 21.18 5.14
CA GLU A 68 1.28 22.56 4.63
C GLU A 68 1.92 22.66 3.23
N ASP A 69 2.96 21.88 2.98
CA ASP A 69 3.62 21.77 1.66
C ASP A 69 2.80 21.01 0.60
N GLY A 70 1.56 20.60 0.92
CA GLY A 70 0.67 19.90 0.01
C GLY A 70 0.96 18.40 -0.16
N ALA A 71 1.96 17.85 0.53
CA ALA A 71 2.22 16.42 0.57
C ALA A 71 1.09 15.70 1.32
N LEU A 72 0.72 14.52 0.84
CA LEU A 72 -0.33 13.70 1.45
C LEU A 72 0.29 12.41 1.99
N TRP A 73 -0.01 12.10 3.24
CA TRP A 73 0.52 10.93 3.95
C TRP A 73 -0.60 10.05 4.47
N VAL A 74 -0.49 8.75 4.24
CA VAL A 74 -1.41 7.74 4.76
C VAL A 74 -0.85 7.13 6.04
N HIS A 75 -1.68 7.13 7.08
CA HIS A 75 -1.44 6.41 8.32
C HIS A 75 -2.23 5.10 8.30
N LEU A 76 -1.60 4.02 8.79
CA LEU A 76 -2.14 2.68 8.73
C LEU A 76 -2.73 2.25 10.08
N ARG A 77 -3.81 1.47 10.05
CA ARG A 77 -4.42 0.85 11.23
C ARG A 77 -3.49 -0.23 11.77
N GLY A 78 -3.11 -0.10 13.04
CA GLY A 78 -2.29 -1.09 13.73
C GLY A 78 -0.85 -1.22 13.24
N HIS A 79 -0.37 -0.32 12.36
CA HIS A 79 0.96 -0.41 11.78
C HIS A 79 1.68 0.95 11.85
N PRO A 80 2.95 1.01 12.28
CA PRO A 80 3.66 2.27 12.53
C PRO A 80 4.11 2.99 11.25
N ALA A 81 4.17 2.30 10.11
CA ALA A 81 4.59 2.92 8.86
C ALA A 81 3.63 4.01 8.39
N ARG A 82 4.21 5.07 7.84
CA ARG A 82 3.51 6.17 7.17
C ARG A 82 3.87 6.14 5.69
N LEU A 83 2.86 6.09 4.82
CA LEU A 83 3.08 5.92 3.39
C LEU A 83 2.86 7.25 2.66
N PRO A 84 3.81 7.70 1.82
CA PRO A 84 3.61 8.90 1.01
C PRO A 84 2.61 8.62 -0.11
N VAL A 85 1.74 9.60 -0.41
CA VAL A 85 0.84 9.56 -1.56
C VAL A 85 1.37 10.52 -2.63
N SER A 86 1.61 10.00 -3.84
CA SER A 86 2.05 10.84 -4.95
C SER A 86 0.91 11.71 -5.45
N GLN A 87 1.24 12.88 -6.00
CA GLN A 87 0.25 13.84 -6.52
C GLN A 87 -0.76 13.20 -7.49
N ARG A 88 -0.29 12.27 -8.34
CA ARG A 88 -1.15 11.55 -9.30
C ARG A 88 -2.26 10.76 -8.63
N PHE A 89 -2.03 10.21 -7.44
CA PHE A 89 -2.98 9.34 -6.73
C PHE A 89 -3.77 10.08 -5.65
N GLN A 90 -3.51 11.37 -5.41
CA GLN A 90 -4.25 12.15 -4.42
C GLN A 90 -5.75 12.26 -4.72
N HIS A 91 -6.16 12.06 -5.98
CA HIS A 91 -7.58 12.06 -6.37
C HIS A 91 -8.38 10.93 -5.70
N LEU A 92 -7.73 9.82 -5.33
CA LEU A 92 -8.36 8.70 -4.62
C LEU A 92 -8.87 9.09 -3.22
N PHE A 93 -8.31 10.16 -2.65
CA PHE A 93 -8.66 10.68 -1.32
C PHE A 93 -9.60 11.88 -1.38
N LYS A 94 -10.09 12.26 -2.56
CA LYS A 94 -11.07 13.35 -2.71
C LYS A 94 -12.48 12.79 -2.52
N GLY A 95 -13.20 13.31 -1.52
CA GLY A 95 -14.59 12.91 -1.25
C GLY A 95 -14.76 11.91 -0.10
N MET A 96 -13.68 11.57 0.61
CA MET A 96 -13.76 11.00 1.98
C MET A 96 -13.90 12.11 3.02
#